data_AF-A0A392MSK3-F1
#
_entry.id   AF-A0A392MSK3-F1
#
_cell.length_a   1.000
_cell.length_b   1.000
_cell.length_c   1.000
_cell.angle_alpha   90.00
_cell.angle_beta   90.00
_cell.angle_gamma   90.00
#
_symmetry.space_group_name_H-M   'P 1'
#
loop_
_entity.id
_entity.type
_entity.pdbx_description
1 polymer ?
#
loop_
_entity_poly.entity_id
_entity_poly.type
_entity_poly.pdbx_seq_one_letter_code
_entity_poly.pdbx_strand_id
1 'polypeptide(L)'
;RIAVYKALYRLFGGFVADVVAAIDQAVYDGVDILSLSVGPNSPPAAGKTTFLNPFDATLLGAVKAGVFVAQAAGNGGPFPKTMVSYSPWIASVAAAIDDRRYKNHLMLGNGKILAGLGLSPSTHLNRTYTLVAANDVLLDSSVMKYSPTDCQRPEVFNKKLIEGNILLCGYSFNFVVGSSSIKKVSETAKALGAAGFVLCVENVSPGAKFDPVPVGLPGILISDVSNSKKLIDYYNISTPRDWTGRVKSFKGLGKIGEGLIPILHKSAPQVALFSARGPNIKDFNFQEADLLKPDILAPGSLIWAAWSPNGTDEANYVGE
;
A
#
# COMPACT_ATOMS: atom_id res chain seq x y z
N ARG A 1 -30.43 -6.37 1.33
CA ARG A 1 -30.12 -6.64 -0.11
C ARG A 1 -28.96 -5.73 -0.52
N ILE A 2 -28.24 -6.02 -1.61
CA ILE A 2 -27.17 -5.13 -2.11
C ILE A 2 -27.57 -4.67 -3.51
N ALA A 3 -27.54 -3.36 -3.74
CA ALA A 3 -27.65 -2.75 -5.06
C ALA A 3 -26.30 -2.07 -5.36
N VAL A 4 -25.78 -2.27 -6.58
CA VAL A 4 -24.45 -1.79 -6.98
C VAL A 4 -24.59 -0.74 -8.07
N TYR A 5 -24.12 0.47 -7.79
CA TYR A 5 -24.10 1.59 -8.73
C TYR A 5 -22.65 1.93 -9.05
N LYS A 6 -22.20 1.57 -10.25
CA LYS A 6 -20.81 1.79 -10.67
C LYS A 6 -20.65 3.22 -11.22
N ALA A 7 -20.08 4.10 -10.40
CA ALA A 7 -19.73 5.46 -10.80
C ALA A 7 -18.26 5.63 -11.20
N LEU A 8 -17.41 4.65 -10.89
CA LEU A 8 -15.95 4.76 -11.06
C LEU A 8 -15.40 3.81 -12.11
N TYR A 9 -14.41 4.29 -12.86
CA TYR A 9 -13.81 3.61 -14.01
C TYR A 9 -12.29 3.71 -13.99
N ARG A 10 -11.64 2.76 -14.68
CA ARG A 10 -10.18 2.68 -14.77
C ARG A 10 -9.62 3.91 -15.49
N LEU A 11 -8.44 4.35 -15.08
CA LEU A 11 -7.62 5.44 -15.65
C LEU A 11 -8.04 6.87 -15.32
N PHE A 12 -9.34 7.14 -15.16
CA PHE A 12 -9.81 8.49 -14.85
C PHE A 12 -10.56 8.59 -13.52
N GLY A 13 -10.73 7.47 -12.80
CA GLY A 13 -11.43 7.42 -11.52
C GLY A 13 -12.94 7.52 -11.70
N GLY A 14 -13.43 8.59 -12.31
CA GLY A 14 -14.85 8.93 -12.52
C GLY A 14 -15.07 10.43 -12.37
N PHE A 15 -16.14 10.97 -12.95
CA PHE A 15 -16.47 12.40 -12.77
C PHE A 15 -17.44 12.59 -11.61
N VAL A 16 -17.44 13.79 -11.02
CA VAL A 16 -18.45 14.16 -10.01
C VAL A 16 -19.87 13.92 -10.52
N ALA A 17 -20.13 14.17 -11.81
CA ALA A 17 -21.41 13.91 -12.44
C ALA A 17 -21.83 12.44 -12.40
N ASP A 18 -20.90 11.49 -12.59
CA ASP A 18 -21.19 10.05 -12.54
C ASP A 18 -21.59 9.62 -11.13
N VAL A 19 -20.87 10.13 -10.12
CA VAL A 19 -21.14 9.83 -8.72
C VAL A 19 -22.49 10.43 -8.28
N VAL A 20 -22.78 11.66 -8.71
CA VAL A 20 -24.08 12.32 -8.47
C VAL A 20 -25.22 11.52 -9.10
N ALA A 21 -25.10 11.12 -10.37
CA ALA A 21 -26.13 10.33 -11.06
C ALA A 21 -26.35 8.97 -10.38
N ALA A 22 -25.28 8.31 -9.91
CA ALA A 22 -25.37 7.05 -9.18
C ALA A 22 -26.09 7.20 -7.84
N ILE A 23 -25.81 8.27 -7.08
CA ILE A 23 -26.49 8.56 -5.81
C ILE A 23 -27.97 8.85 -6.05
N ASP A 24 -28.29 9.70 -7.03
CA ASP A 24 -29.67 10.08 -7.33
C ASP A 24 -30.51 8.87 -7.75
N GLN A 25 -29.97 8.03 -8.64
CA GLN A 25 -30.63 6.78 -9.04
C GLN A 25 -30.81 5.83 -7.86
N ALA A 26 -29.82 5.70 -6.97
CA ALA A 26 -29.94 4.83 -5.80
C ALA A 26 -31.03 5.29 -4.84
N VAL A 27 -31.17 6.60 -4.64
CA VAL A 27 -32.25 7.18 -3.83
C VAL A 27 -33.60 6.93 -4.50
N TYR A 28 -33.71 7.12 -5.83
CA TYR A 28 -34.92 6.83 -6.59
C TYR A 28 -35.33 5.36 -6.50
N ASP A 29 -34.36 4.44 -6.52
CA ASP A 29 -34.58 3.01 -6.38
C ASP A 29 -34.94 2.59 -4.93
N GLY A 30 -34.94 3.53 -3.99
CA GLY A 30 -35.43 3.33 -2.62
C GLY A 30 -34.43 2.60 -1.70
N VAL A 31 -33.13 2.88 -1.82
CA VAL A 31 -32.13 2.32 -0.89
C VAL A 31 -32.25 2.92 0.51
N ASP A 32 -32.04 2.09 1.55
CA ASP A 32 -32.06 2.57 2.94
C ASP A 32 -30.72 3.22 3.36
N ILE A 33 -29.60 2.72 2.82
CA ILE A 33 -28.24 3.11 3.18
C ILE A 33 -27.39 3.28 1.92
N LEU A 34 -26.65 4.38 1.86
CA LEU A 34 -25.57 4.62 0.90
C LEU A 34 -24.22 4.44 1.58
N SER A 35 -23.40 3.52 1.07
CA SER A 35 -22.02 3.29 1.50
C SER A 35 -21.05 3.83 0.46
N LEU A 36 -20.42 4.97 0.77
CA LEU A 36 -19.57 5.72 -0.14
C LEU A 36 -18.11 5.68 0.30
N SER A 37 -17.34 4.74 -0.26
CA SER A 37 -15.86 4.74 -0.16
C SER A 37 -15.24 5.61 -1.25
N VAL A 38 -15.80 6.80 -1.46
CA VAL A 38 -15.39 7.79 -2.47
C VAL A 38 -15.54 9.19 -1.89
N GLY A 39 -14.72 10.12 -2.36
CA GLY A 39 -14.76 11.53 -2.03
C GLY A 39 -13.91 12.33 -3.00
N PRO A 40 -13.92 13.67 -2.91
CA PRO A 40 -13.03 14.50 -3.69
C PRO A 40 -11.56 14.22 -3.32
N ASN A 41 -10.64 14.46 -4.26
CA ASN A 41 -9.21 14.27 -4.02
C ASN A 41 -8.58 15.40 -3.19
N SER A 42 -9.22 16.56 -3.17
CA SER A 42 -8.78 17.74 -2.44
C SER A 42 -9.97 18.63 -2.08
N PRO A 43 -9.80 19.59 -1.15
CA PRO A 43 -10.82 20.61 -0.92
C PRO A 43 -11.14 21.37 -2.21
N PRO A 44 -12.40 21.79 -2.45
CA PRO A 44 -12.78 22.50 -3.67
C PRO A 44 -11.93 23.76 -3.89
N ALA A 45 -11.20 23.84 -5.01
CA ALA A 45 -10.23 24.91 -5.28
C ALA A 45 -10.85 26.31 -5.52
N ALA A 46 -12.13 26.38 -5.86
CA ALA A 46 -12.82 27.63 -6.24
C ALA A 46 -14.09 27.92 -5.43
N GLY A 47 -14.41 27.10 -4.42
CA GLY A 47 -15.65 27.19 -3.66
C GLY A 47 -15.54 28.06 -2.42
N LYS A 48 -16.55 28.90 -2.14
CA LYS A 48 -16.67 29.59 -0.83
C LYS A 48 -16.92 28.63 0.33
N THR A 49 -17.40 27.42 0.03
CA THR A 49 -17.72 26.39 1.02
C THR A 49 -17.32 25.00 0.53
N THR A 50 -16.91 24.14 1.47
CA THR A 50 -16.54 22.73 1.25
C THR A 50 -17.73 21.77 1.21
N PHE A 51 -18.94 22.20 1.59
CA PHE A 51 -20.12 21.34 1.78
C PHE A 51 -21.32 21.68 0.89
N LEU A 52 -21.18 22.53 -0.13
CA LEU A 52 -22.28 22.86 -1.09
C LEU A 52 -21.88 22.72 -2.55
N ASN A 53 -20.85 21.94 -2.85
CA ASN A 53 -20.61 21.55 -4.24
C ASN A 53 -21.70 20.54 -4.70
N PRO A 54 -21.81 20.23 -6.01
CA PRO A 54 -22.84 19.33 -6.51
C PRO A 54 -22.86 17.94 -5.85
N PHE A 55 -21.70 17.41 -5.47
CA PHE A 55 -21.61 16.13 -4.75
C PHE A 55 -22.27 16.24 -3.38
N ASP A 56 -21.86 17.21 -2.56
CA ASP A 56 -22.42 17.41 -1.22
C ASP A 56 -23.92 17.75 -1.23
N ALA A 57 -24.36 18.58 -2.18
CA ALA A 57 -25.77 18.92 -2.36
C ALA A 57 -26.63 17.68 -2.67
N THR A 58 -26.09 16.74 -3.45
CA THR A 58 -26.76 15.46 -3.74
C THR A 58 -26.85 14.58 -2.49
N LEU A 59 -25.80 14.55 -1.65
CA LEU A 59 -25.84 13.85 -0.36
C LEU A 59 -26.91 14.43 0.58
N LEU A 60 -27.10 15.75 0.58
CA LEU A 60 -28.19 16.37 1.34
C LEU A 60 -29.55 15.92 0.83
N GLY A 61 -29.72 15.81 -0.49
CA GLY A 61 -30.93 15.27 -1.13
C GLY A 61 -31.23 13.85 -0.66
N ALA A 62 -30.22 12.97 -0.67
CA ALA A 62 -30.35 11.59 -0.21
C ALA A 62 -30.80 11.52 1.27
N VAL A 63 -30.17 12.29 2.15
CA VAL A 63 -30.53 12.32 3.58
C VAL A 63 -31.94 12.88 3.79
N LYS A 64 -32.35 13.90 3.03
CA LYS A 64 -33.73 14.42 3.06
C LYS A 64 -34.77 13.40 2.59
N ALA A 65 -34.40 12.50 1.69
CA ALA A 65 -35.24 11.39 1.25
C ALA A 65 -35.28 10.23 2.28
N GLY A 66 -34.60 10.36 3.42
CA GLY A 66 -34.58 9.34 4.49
C GLY A 66 -33.46 8.31 4.34
N VAL A 67 -32.50 8.51 3.43
CA VAL A 67 -31.39 7.59 3.19
C VAL A 67 -30.21 7.91 4.10
N PHE A 68 -29.72 6.94 4.87
CA PHE A 68 -28.50 7.13 5.67
C PHE A 68 -27.25 7.06 4.79
N VAL A 69 -26.35 8.02 4.92
CA VAL A 69 -25.10 8.08 4.13
C VAL A 69 -23.89 7.90 5.02
N ALA A 70 -23.09 6.86 4.76
CA ALA A 70 -21.77 6.66 5.33
C ALA A 70 -20.69 6.93 4.28
N GLN A 71 -19.79 7.88 4.54
CA GLN A 71 -18.68 8.23 3.65
C GLN A 71 -17.33 8.01 4.33
N ALA A 72 -16.33 7.51 3.60
CA ALA A 72 -14.96 7.46 4.09
C ALA A 72 -14.38 8.87 4.32
N ALA A 73 -13.67 9.06 5.45
CA ALA A 73 -13.05 10.34 5.79
C ALA A 73 -11.90 10.77 4.85
N GLY A 74 -11.26 9.80 4.20
CA GLY A 74 -10.09 9.99 3.34
C GLY A 74 -8.82 9.31 3.87
N ASN A 75 -7.80 9.21 2.99
CA ASN A 75 -6.52 8.53 3.27
C ASN A 75 -5.30 9.49 3.27
N GLY A 76 -5.57 10.79 3.42
CA GLY A 76 -4.57 11.86 3.40
C GLY A 76 -3.83 12.12 4.73
N GLY A 77 -4.07 11.31 5.76
CA GLY A 77 -3.41 11.45 7.06
C GLY A 77 -1.88 11.28 6.99
N PRO A 78 -1.14 11.59 8.08
CA PRO A 78 -1.65 11.81 9.45
C PRO A 78 -1.80 13.29 9.86
N PHE A 79 -1.50 14.24 8.96
CA PHE A 79 -1.51 15.66 9.30
C PHE A 79 -2.94 16.20 9.49
N PRO A 80 -3.13 17.26 10.31
CA PRO A 80 -4.43 17.91 10.48
C PRO A 80 -5.02 18.41 9.15
N LYS A 81 -6.35 18.56 9.09
CA LYS A 81 -7.10 19.13 7.95
C LYS A 81 -6.89 18.38 6.63
N THR A 82 -6.79 17.05 6.70
CA THR A 82 -6.58 16.15 5.55
C THR A 82 -7.83 15.39 5.14
N MET A 83 -8.96 15.62 5.82
CA MET A 83 -10.25 15.02 5.47
C MET A 83 -10.80 15.53 4.15
N VAL A 84 -11.58 14.66 3.51
CA VAL A 84 -12.31 14.93 2.25
C VAL A 84 -13.82 14.64 2.36
N SER A 85 -14.30 14.40 3.59
CA SER A 85 -15.72 14.22 3.90
C SER A 85 -16.16 15.35 4.84
N TYR A 86 -16.73 16.41 4.26
CA TYR A 86 -16.97 17.68 4.97
C TYR A 86 -18.41 17.86 5.46
N SER A 87 -19.36 17.21 4.79
CA SER A 87 -20.79 17.47 4.91
C SER A 87 -21.35 17.21 6.33
N PRO A 88 -22.18 18.12 6.89
CA PRO A 88 -22.82 17.95 8.20
C PRO A 88 -23.85 16.81 8.27
N TRP A 89 -24.50 16.48 7.17
CA TRP A 89 -25.64 15.55 7.11
C TRP A 89 -25.25 14.08 6.93
N ILE A 90 -23.97 13.78 6.76
CA ILE A 90 -23.48 12.41 6.52
C ILE A 90 -22.61 11.92 7.68
N ALA A 91 -22.47 10.61 7.81
CA ALA A 91 -21.51 9.99 8.72
C ALA A 91 -20.16 9.81 8.02
N SER A 92 -19.14 10.53 8.48
CA SER A 92 -17.76 10.46 8.03
C SER A 92 -16.98 9.46 8.89
N VAL A 93 -16.49 8.39 8.26
CA VAL A 93 -15.89 7.23 8.96
C VAL A 93 -14.36 7.25 8.82
N ALA A 94 -13.65 7.26 9.95
CA ALA A 94 -12.20 7.10 10.04
C ALA A 94 -11.78 5.63 10.03
N ALA A 95 -10.55 5.36 9.59
CA ALA A 95 -10.00 4.01 9.54
C ALA A 95 -9.20 3.67 10.81
N ALA A 96 -9.56 2.55 11.44
CA ALA A 96 -8.80 1.91 12.51
C ALA A 96 -8.04 0.69 12.02
N ILE A 97 -6.95 0.41 12.72
CA ILE A 97 -6.25 -0.86 12.70
C ILE A 97 -6.84 -1.76 13.79
N ASP A 98 -7.28 -2.95 13.39
CA ASP A 98 -7.77 -3.99 14.27
C ASP A 98 -6.62 -4.65 15.06
N ASP A 99 -6.89 -5.74 15.79
CA ASP A 99 -5.87 -6.45 16.57
C ASP A 99 -4.96 -7.36 15.74
N ARG A 100 -5.33 -7.59 14.47
CA ARG A 100 -4.69 -8.56 13.61
C ARG A 100 -3.40 -7.98 13.05
N ARG A 101 -2.31 -8.72 13.21
CA ARG A 101 -1.00 -8.37 12.64
C ARG A 101 -0.45 -9.57 11.89
N TYR A 102 0.15 -9.30 10.73
CA TYR A 102 0.91 -10.29 9.96
C TYR A 102 2.38 -10.02 10.22
N LYS A 103 3.00 -10.90 11.00
CA LYS A 103 4.45 -10.83 11.25
C LYS A 103 5.16 -11.66 10.19
N ASN A 104 6.15 -11.09 9.55
CA ASN A 104 7.08 -11.83 8.71
C ASN A 104 8.52 -11.63 9.22
N HIS A 105 9.41 -12.53 8.89
CA HIS A 105 10.80 -12.47 9.28
C HIS A 105 11.72 -13.12 8.25
N LEU A 106 12.96 -12.63 8.17
CA LEU A 106 14.05 -13.24 7.42
C LEU A 106 15.04 -13.86 8.42
N MET A 107 15.23 -15.17 8.33
CA MET A 107 16.25 -15.87 9.10
C MET A 107 17.51 -16.01 8.24
N LEU A 108 18.65 -15.55 8.76
CA LEU A 108 19.95 -15.59 8.09
C LEU A 108 20.74 -16.85 8.48
N GLY A 109 21.69 -17.24 7.64
CA GLY A 109 22.56 -18.40 7.89
C GLY A 109 23.42 -18.30 9.15
N ASN A 110 23.59 -17.10 9.70
CA ASN A 110 24.28 -16.86 10.98
C ASN A 110 23.33 -16.91 12.21
N GLY A 111 22.08 -17.35 12.03
CA GLY A 111 21.08 -17.48 13.09
C GLY A 111 20.34 -16.19 13.46
N LYS A 112 20.72 -15.02 12.91
CA LYS A 112 19.99 -13.77 13.15
C LYS A 112 18.62 -13.82 12.48
N ILE A 113 17.61 -13.32 13.19
CA ILE A 113 16.25 -13.15 12.69
C ILE A 113 15.97 -11.66 12.55
N LEU A 114 15.64 -11.23 11.33
CA LEU A 114 15.29 -9.86 11.02
C LEU A 114 13.78 -9.76 10.81
N ALA A 115 13.11 -8.98 11.66
CA ALA A 115 11.69 -8.74 11.53
C ALA A 115 11.41 -7.81 10.33
N GLY A 116 10.30 -8.06 9.66
CA GLY A 116 9.82 -7.24 8.55
C GLY A 116 8.31 -7.39 8.34
N LEU A 117 7.84 -6.77 7.27
CA LEU A 117 6.45 -6.79 6.84
C LEU A 117 6.33 -7.69 5.62
N GLY A 118 5.26 -8.47 5.54
CA GLY A 118 4.97 -9.26 4.35
C GLY A 118 3.75 -10.12 4.54
N LEU A 119 2.92 -10.20 3.51
CA LEU A 119 1.74 -11.06 3.45
C LEU A 119 1.97 -12.06 2.31
N SER A 120 2.83 -13.03 2.60
CA SER A 120 3.36 -13.97 1.62
C SER A 120 3.64 -15.32 2.29
N PRO A 121 3.62 -16.43 1.53
CA PRO A 121 3.96 -17.74 2.07
C PRO A 121 5.44 -17.80 2.47
N SER A 122 5.77 -18.70 3.38
CA SER A 122 7.16 -19.02 3.69
C SER A 122 7.89 -19.67 2.51
N THR A 123 9.21 -19.49 2.47
CA THR A 123 10.09 -20.37 1.68
C THR A 123 10.08 -21.80 2.24
N HIS A 124 10.42 -22.82 1.43
CA HIS A 124 10.30 -24.23 1.85
C HIS A 124 10.96 -24.50 3.21
N LEU A 125 10.23 -25.18 4.10
CA LEU A 125 10.60 -25.26 5.52
C LEU A 125 11.98 -25.90 5.77
N ASN A 126 12.39 -26.86 4.94
CA ASN A 126 13.63 -27.63 5.11
C ASN A 126 14.75 -27.20 4.15
N ARG A 127 14.64 -26.02 3.55
CA ARG A 127 15.64 -25.50 2.59
C ARG A 127 16.09 -24.10 2.98
N THR A 128 17.39 -23.86 2.88
CA THR A 128 17.98 -22.53 2.88
C THR A 128 18.33 -22.12 1.47
N TYR A 129 18.27 -20.82 1.20
CA TYR A 129 18.47 -20.28 -0.13
C TYR A 129 19.61 -19.28 -0.11
N THR A 130 20.40 -19.26 -1.18
CA THR A 130 21.45 -18.27 -1.31
C THR A 130 20.82 -16.89 -1.53
N LEU A 131 21.40 -15.88 -0.89
CA LEU A 131 21.03 -14.48 -1.09
C LEU A 131 21.85 -13.91 -2.25
N VAL A 132 21.20 -13.20 -3.16
CA VAL A 132 21.85 -12.48 -4.27
C VAL A 132 21.30 -11.06 -4.34
N ALA A 133 22.16 -10.04 -4.34
CA ALA A 133 21.72 -8.66 -4.45
C ALA A 133 21.54 -8.25 -5.90
N ALA A 134 20.48 -7.47 -6.18
CA ALA A 134 20.14 -6.97 -7.51
C ALA A 134 21.34 -6.36 -8.25
N ASN A 135 22.18 -5.58 -7.55
CA ASN A 135 23.36 -4.94 -8.14
C ASN A 135 24.47 -5.91 -8.57
N ASP A 136 24.54 -7.10 -7.98
CA ASP A 136 25.57 -8.11 -8.25
C ASP A 136 25.19 -9.10 -9.36
N VAL A 137 23.96 -9.01 -9.86
CA VAL A 137 23.40 -9.95 -10.83
C VAL A 137 22.90 -9.25 -12.10
N LEU A 138 23.45 -8.09 -12.44
CA LEU A 138 23.08 -7.33 -13.65
C LEU A 138 23.75 -7.88 -14.93
N LEU A 139 23.09 -7.74 -16.09
CA LEU A 139 23.56 -8.19 -17.41
C LEU A 139 24.39 -7.14 -18.20
N ASP A 140 25.24 -6.36 -17.53
CA ASP A 140 25.98 -5.17 -18.01
C ASP A 140 25.24 -3.81 -17.96
N SER A 141 26.01 -2.77 -17.63
CA SER A 141 25.57 -1.43 -17.21
C SER A 141 25.19 -0.46 -18.34
N SER A 142 25.28 -0.87 -19.60
CA SER A 142 25.22 0.03 -20.77
C SER A 142 23.82 0.54 -21.16
N VAL A 143 22.77 0.17 -20.42
CA VAL A 143 21.36 0.47 -20.80
C VAL A 143 20.57 1.20 -19.70
N MET A 144 21.15 1.57 -18.56
CA MET A 144 20.32 1.89 -17.39
C MET A 144 19.86 3.35 -17.32
N LYS A 145 18.67 3.59 -17.88
CA LYS A 145 17.82 4.78 -17.65
C LYS A 145 17.03 4.70 -16.32
N TYR A 146 17.12 3.58 -15.59
CA TYR A 146 16.28 3.24 -14.43
C TYR A 146 17.11 2.65 -13.27
N SER A 147 16.59 2.73 -12.04
CA SER A 147 17.24 2.14 -10.86
C SER A 147 17.01 0.63 -10.82
N PRO A 148 18.04 -0.21 -11.09
CA PRO A 148 17.88 -1.66 -11.06
C PRO A 148 17.62 -2.18 -9.64
N THR A 149 18.02 -1.44 -8.61
CA THR A 149 17.87 -1.83 -7.21
C THR A 149 16.42 -2.09 -6.84
N ASP A 150 15.46 -1.42 -7.47
CA ASP A 150 14.03 -1.60 -7.19
C ASP A 150 13.47 -2.91 -7.76
N CYS A 151 14.23 -3.68 -8.55
CA CYS A 151 13.81 -4.97 -9.12
C CYS A 151 12.50 -4.93 -9.93
N GLN A 152 12.25 -3.84 -10.66
CA GLN A 152 11.00 -3.65 -11.40
C GLN A 152 10.98 -4.32 -12.78
N ARG A 153 12.14 -4.72 -13.31
CA ARG A 153 12.29 -5.22 -14.68
C ARG A 153 13.16 -6.48 -14.71
N PRO A 154 12.65 -7.64 -15.15
CA PRO A 154 13.47 -8.87 -15.20
C PRO A 154 14.57 -8.81 -16.26
N GLU A 155 14.38 -8.06 -17.35
CA GLU A 155 15.32 -8.04 -18.49
C GLU A 155 16.74 -7.59 -18.16
N VAL A 156 16.92 -6.81 -17.08
CA VAL A 156 18.23 -6.25 -16.70
C VAL A 156 19.07 -7.23 -15.86
N PHE A 157 18.50 -8.37 -15.47
CA PHE A 157 19.11 -9.31 -14.53
C PHE A 157 19.51 -10.64 -15.15
N ASN A 158 20.63 -11.18 -14.68
CA ASN A 158 21.14 -12.48 -15.05
C ASN A 158 20.32 -13.57 -14.35
N LYS A 159 19.33 -14.10 -15.09
CA LYS A 159 18.44 -15.17 -14.61
C LYS A 159 19.19 -16.34 -13.97
N LYS A 160 20.32 -16.78 -14.53
CA LYS A 160 21.06 -17.95 -14.03
C LYS A 160 21.61 -17.76 -12.62
N LEU A 161 21.90 -16.52 -12.22
CA LEU A 161 22.39 -16.22 -10.87
C LEU A 161 21.26 -16.10 -9.85
N ILE A 162 20.03 -15.86 -10.31
CA ILE A 162 18.85 -15.60 -9.46
C ILE A 162 17.98 -16.85 -9.30
N GLU A 163 17.92 -17.70 -10.32
CA GLU A 163 17.08 -18.90 -10.33
C GLU A 163 17.37 -19.79 -9.12
N GLY A 164 16.32 -20.07 -8.33
CA GLY A 164 16.40 -20.85 -7.11
C GLY A 164 17.01 -20.12 -5.90
N ASN A 165 17.28 -18.82 -5.98
CA ASN A 165 17.87 -17.99 -4.92
C ASN A 165 16.91 -16.90 -4.44
N ILE A 166 17.21 -16.25 -3.31
CA ILE A 166 16.45 -15.11 -2.81
C ILE A 166 17.09 -13.82 -3.33
N LEU A 167 16.30 -13.02 -4.05
CA LEU A 167 16.73 -11.75 -4.62
C LEU A 167 16.60 -10.60 -3.61
N LEU A 168 17.70 -9.91 -3.29
CA LEU A 168 17.70 -8.70 -2.46
C LEU A 168 17.54 -7.45 -3.34
N CYS A 169 16.53 -6.67 -3.05
CA CYS A 169 16.13 -5.45 -3.74
C CYS A 169 16.15 -4.27 -2.77
N GLY A 170 16.40 -3.07 -3.29
CA GLY A 170 16.28 -1.83 -2.55
C GLY A 170 14.86 -1.27 -2.58
N TYR A 171 14.50 -0.52 -1.55
CA TYR A 171 13.31 0.31 -1.51
C TYR A 171 13.70 1.77 -1.71
N SER A 172 13.58 2.29 -2.92
CA SER A 172 13.88 3.69 -3.25
C SER A 172 12.64 4.61 -3.16
N PHE A 173 12.84 5.90 -3.42
CA PHE A 173 11.77 6.89 -3.51
C PHE A 173 10.73 6.59 -4.59
N ASN A 174 11.05 5.76 -5.59
CA ASN A 174 10.11 5.34 -6.64
C ASN A 174 8.88 4.59 -6.10
N PHE A 175 9.02 3.89 -4.97
CA PHE A 175 7.89 3.23 -4.30
C PHE A 175 6.96 4.25 -3.62
N VAL A 176 7.47 5.41 -3.23
CA VAL A 176 6.69 6.50 -2.61
C VAL A 176 5.87 7.24 -3.66
N VAL A 177 6.46 7.54 -4.82
CA VAL A 177 5.75 8.22 -5.94
C VAL A 177 4.93 7.27 -6.81
N GLY A 178 4.97 5.96 -6.54
CA GLY A 178 4.16 4.95 -7.22
C GLY A 178 4.70 4.46 -8.57
N SER A 179 5.92 4.83 -8.94
CA SER A 179 6.58 4.31 -10.16
C SER A 179 7.16 2.90 -9.97
N SER A 180 7.41 2.48 -8.72
CA SER A 180 7.78 1.12 -8.32
C SER A 180 6.72 0.51 -7.41
N SER A 181 6.50 -0.81 -7.49
CA SER A 181 5.56 -1.51 -6.60
C SER A 181 6.10 -2.88 -6.14
N ILE A 182 5.71 -3.30 -4.94
CA ILE A 182 6.08 -4.62 -4.37
C ILE A 182 5.53 -5.76 -5.23
N LYS A 183 4.33 -5.60 -5.80
CA LYS A 183 3.73 -6.56 -6.72
C LYS A 183 4.61 -6.77 -7.95
N LYS A 184 5.13 -5.69 -8.53
CA LYS A 184 6.04 -5.77 -9.67
C LYS A 184 7.37 -6.43 -9.30
N VAL A 185 7.89 -6.22 -8.09
CA VAL A 185 9.05 -6.97 -7.57
C VAL A 185 8.75 -8.47 -7.53
N SER A 186 7.58 -8.85 -7.02
CA SER A 186 7.15 -10.26 -6.99
C SER A 186 7.02 -10.86 -8.38
N GLU A 187 6.51 -10.12 -9.37
CA GLU A 187 6.43 -10.56 -10.77
C GLU A 187 7.83 -10.75 -11.37
N THR A 188 8.73 -9.79 -11.17
CA THR A 188 10.12 -9.85 -11.63
C THR A 188 10.83 -11.05 -11.02
N ALA A 189 10.75 -11.23 -9.71
CA ALA A 189 11.34 -12.35 -8.99
C ALA A 189 10.80 -13.69 -9.52
N LYS A 190 9.48 -13.79 -9.75
CA LYS A 190 8.85 -14.98 -10.34
C LYS A 190 9.34 -15.25 -11.76
N ALA A 191 9.42 -14.24 -12.62
CA ALA A 191 9.90 -14.37 -13.99
C ALA A 191 11.38 -14.85 -14.07
N LEU A 192 12.18 -14.44 -13.08
CA LEU A 192 13.57 -14.85 -12.93
C LEU A 192 13.75 -16.21 -12.25
N GLY A 193 12.67 -16.86 -11.81
CA GLY A 193 12.71 -18.14 -11.12
C GLY A 193 13.30 -18.03 -9.70
N ALA A 194 13.26 -16.85 -9.08
CA ALA A 194 13.72 -16.66 -7.71
C ALA A 194 12.87 -17.47 -6.73
N ALA A 195 13.51 -17.99 -5.67
CA ALA A 195 12.80 -18.65 -4.57
C ALA A 195 12.01 -17.66 -3.69
N GLY A 196 12.38 -16.39 -3.74
CA GLY A 196 11.72 -15.31 -3.00
C GLY A 196 12.45 -13.99 -3.21
N PHE A 197 11.96 -12.93 -2.56
CA PHE A 197 12.61 -11.62 -2.60
C PHE A 197 12.60 -10.94 -1.23
N VAL A 198 13.56 -10.04 -1.04
CA VAL A 198 13.63 -9.15 0.13
C VAL A 198 13.72 -7.72 -0.38
N LEU A 199 12.89 -6.83 0.16
CA LEU A 199 13.01 -5.39 -0.05
C LEU A 199 13.63 -4.75 1.19
N CYS A 200 14.72 -4.01 1.01
CA CYS A 200 15.44 -3.35 2.08
C CYS A 200 15.23 -1.85 2.02
N VAL A 201 14.75 -1.26 3.12
CA VAL A 201 14.70 0.19 3.29
C VAL A 201 16.03 0.65 3.87
N GLU A 202 16.84 1.33 3.07
CA GLU A 202 18.13 1.89 3.51
C GLU A 202 17.98 3.30 4.09
N ASN A 203 17.04 4.08 3.55
CA ASN A 203 16.70 5.42 4.01
C ASN A 203 15.18 5.61 3.99
N VAL A 204 14.63 6.23 5.04
CA VAL A 204 13.20 6.53 5.12
C VAL A 204 12.96 7.92 4.53
N SER A 205 12.35 7.96 3.35
CA SER A 205 11.89 9.23 2.76
C SER A 205 10.65 9.76 3.49
N PRO A 206 10.46 11.09 3.59
CA PRO A 206 9.21 11.67 4.04
C PRO A 206 8.03 11.13 3.23
N GLY A 207 6.95 10.72 3.90
CA GLY A 207 5.77 10.15 3.26
C GLY A 207 5.89 8.66 2.90
N ALA A 208 7.00 7.97 3.24
CA ALA A 208 7.09 6.53 3.08
C ALA A 208 5.99 5.81 3.89
N LYS A 209 5.19 5.01 3.20
CA LYS A 209 4.17 4.14 3.77
C LYS A 209 4.59 2.70 3.55
N PHE A 210 4.57 1.89 4.60
CA PHE A 210 4.95 0.49 4.54
C PHE A 210 3.75 -0.37 4.90
N ASP A 211 2.91 -0.62 3.88
CA ASP A 211 1.80 -1.55 4.01
C ASP A 211 2.20 -2.92 3.44
N PRO A 212 1.88 -4.03 4.13
CA PRO A 212 2.15 -5.35 3.60
C PRO A 212 1.28 -5.60 2.36
N VAL A 213 1.92 -5.94 1.25
CA VAL A 213 1.25 -6.28 -0.01
C VAL A 213 1.12 -7.81 -0.11
N PRO A 214 -0.10 -8.35 -0.31
CA PRO A 214 -0.30 -9.77 -0.61
C PRO A 214 0.46 -10.19 -1.86
N VAL A 215 1.35 -11.18 -1.75
CA VAL A 215 2.08 -11.74 -2.91
C VAL A 215 2.17 -13.25 -2.82
N GLY A 216 2.09 -13.93 -3.97
CA GLY A 216 2.11 -15.40 -4.04
C GLY A 216 3.50 -16.03 -4.00
N LEU A 217 4.56 -15.22 -4.05
CA LEU A 217 5.96 -15.65 -3.92
C LEU A 217 6.47 -15.26 -2.53
N PRO A 218 7.31 -16.07 -1.85
CA PRO A 218 7.90 -15.67 -0.58
C PRO A 218 8.59 -14.31 -0.68
N GLY A 219 8.15 -13.37 0.15
CA GLY A 219 8.50 -11.96 0.02
C GLY A 219 8.42 -11.21 1.34
N ILE A 220 9.44 -10.43 1.65
CA ILE A 220 9.49 -9.63 2.87
C ILE A 220 10.08 -8.24 2.63
N LEU A 221 9.48 -7.23 3.24
CA LEU A 221 9.96 -5.86 3.30
C LEU A 221 10.56 -5.61 4.69
N ILE A 222 11.87 -5.35 4.75
CA ILE A 222 12.56 -4.91 5.97
C ILE A 222 12.49 -3.39 5.99
N SER A 223 11.50 -2.86 6.69
CA SER A 223 11.24 -1.42 6.80
C SER A 223 12.13 -0.72 7.83
N ASP A 224 12.67 -1.45 8.81
CA ASP A 224 13.59 -0.92 9.80
C ASP A 224 15.01 -0.78 9.23
N VAL A 225 15.52 0.45 9.21
CA VAL A 225 16.84 0.76 8.63
C VAL A 225 17.97 0.04 9.36
N SER A 226 17.87 -0.17 10.68
CA SER A 226 18.90 -0.90 11.43
C SER A 226 18.96 -2.37 10.99
N ASN A 227 17.82 -3.02 10.81
CA ASN A 227 17.73 -4.38 10.30
C ASN A 227 18.16 -4.49 8.84
N SER A 228 17.83 -3.53 7.98
CA SER A 228 18.35 -3.46 6.60
C SER A 228 19.87 -3.40 6.58
N LYS A 229 20.49 -2.54 7.41
CA LYS A 229 21.95 -2.47 7.54
C LYS A 229 22.56 -3.79 7.99
N LYS A 230 21.99 -4.45 9.00
CA LYS A 230 22.45 -5.78 9.46
C LYS A 230 22.39 -6.83 8.35
N LEU A 231 21.37 -6.80 7.49
CA LEU A 231 21.26 -7.69 6.33
C LEU A 231 22.33 -7.39 5.29
N ILE A 232 22.51 -6.11 4.95
CA ILE A 232 23.52 -5.66 3.98
C ILE A 232 24.93 -6.03 4.45
N ASP A 233 25.25 -5.80 5.73
CA ASP A 233 26.54 -6.17 6.31
C ASP A 233 26.76 -7.68 6.25
N TYR A 234 25.75 -8.48 6.62
CA TYR A 234 25.79 -9.93 6.50
C TYR A 234 26.04 -10.39 5.06
N TYR A 235 25.31 -9.80 4.11
CA TYR A 235 25.44 -10.10 2.68
C TYR A 235 26.85 -9.79 2.17
N ASN A 236 27.38 -8.61 2.50
CA ASN A 236 28.71 -8.18 2.08
C ASN A 236 29.82 -9.08 2.63
N ILE A 237 29.76 -9.45 3.92
CA ILE A 237 30.72 -10.37 4.53
C ILE A 237 30.63 -11.77 3.91
N SER A 238 29.42 -12.19 3.54
CA SER A 238 29.16 -13.52 2.97
C SER A 238 29.31 -13.59 1.45
N THR A 239 29.74 -12.51 0.80
CA THR A 239 29.86 -12.42 -0.66
C THR A 239 31.27 -11.96 -1.03
N PRO A 240 32.26 -12.89 -1.07
CA PRO A 240 33.63 -12.57 -1.43
C PRO A 240 33.72 -11.92 -2.82
N ARG A 241 34.45 -10.83 -2.92
CA ARG A 241 34.70 -10.09 -4.16
C ARG A 241 36.16 -10.19 -4.59
N ASP A 242 36.41 -10.01 -5.87
CA ASP A 242 37.75 -9.81 -6.38
C ASP A 242 38.22 -8.35 -6.26
N TRP A 243 39.46 -8.09 -6.68
CA TRP A 243 40.08 -6.76 -6.63
C TRP A 243 39.39 -5.74 -7.54
N THR A 244 38.55 -6.16 -8.49
CA THR A 244 37.74 -5.31 -9.36
C THR A 244 36.33 -5.05 -8.81
N GLY A 245 36.00 -5.64 -7.64
CA GLY A 245 34.69 -5.53 -7.01
C GLY A 245 33.65 -6.54 -7.50
N ARG A 246 34.01 -7.43 -8.43
CA ARG A 246 33.11 -8.48 -8.94
C ARG A 246 32.93 -9.61 -7.93
N VAL A 247 31.72 -10.13 -7.83
CA VAL A 247 31.41 -11.24 -6.93
C VAL A 247 32.07 -12.52 -7.41
N LYS A 248 32.83 -13.19 -6.54
CA LYS A 248 33.40 -14.52 -6.81
C LYS A 248 32.42 -15.63 -6.51
N SER A 249 31.66 -15.50 -5.42
CA SER A 249 30.69 -16.50 -4.97
C SER A 249 29.69 -15.87 -4.01
N PHE A 250 28.44 -16.31 -4.07
CA PHE A 250 27.40 -15.95 -3.09
C PHE A 250 27.35 -17.05 -2.01
N LYS A 251 27.69 -16.71 -0.76
CA LYS A 251 27.64 -17.66 0.37
C LYS A 251 26.64 -17.25 1.47
N GLY A 252 26.03 -16.07 1.34
CA GLY A 252 24.97 -15.63 2.25
C GLY A 252 23.76 -16.54 2.09
N LEU A 253 23.24 -17.05 3.20
CA LEU A 253 22.06 -17.92 3.22
C LEU A 253 20.92 -17.20 3.94
N GLY A 254 19.70 -17.44 3.48
CA GLY A 254 18.51 -16.94 4.12
C GLY A 254 17.28 -17.82 3.89
N LYS A 255 16.26 -17.58 4.71
CA LYS A 255 14.95 -18.20 4.61
C LYS A 255 13.89 -17.21 5.07
N ILE A 256 12.83 -17.04 4.27
CA ILE A 256 11.69 -16.16 4.59
C ILE A 256 10.65 -16.99 5.35
N GLY A 257 10.19 -16.43 6.48
CA GLY A 257 9.18 -17.00 7.36
C GLY A 257 7.75 -16.88 6.81
N GLU A 258 6.80 -17.42 7.57
CA GLU A 258 5.39 -17.43 7.18
C GLU A 258 4.74 -16.08 7.48
N GLY A 259 4.26 -15.38 6.46
CA GLY A 259 3.63 -14.07 6.57
C GLY A 259 2.10 -14.09 6.48
N LEU A 260 1.48 -15.24 6.22
CA LEU A 260 0.02 -15.37 6.07
C LEU A 260 -0.71 -15.67 7.39
N ILE A 261 0.01 -16.08 8.43
CA ILE A 261 -0.59 -16.43 9.73
C ILE A 261 -0.80 -15.14 10.55
N PRO A 262 -2.05 -14.77 10.87
CA PRO A 262 -2.32 -13.62 11.72
C PRO A 262 -1.98 -13.94 13.17
N ILE A 263 -1.51 -12.92 13.89
CA ILE A 263 -1.43 -12.91 15.34
C ILE A 263 -2.27 -11.76 15.91
N LEU A 264 -2.68 -11.88 17.17
CA LEU A 264 -3.40 -10.82 17.88
C LEU A 264 -2.44 -10.01 18.74
N HIS A 265 -2.44 -8.70 18.56
CA HIS A 265 -1.49 -7.78 19.23
C HIS A 265 -2.09 -7.06 20.45
N LYS A 266 -3.39 -7.25 20.75
CA LYS A 266 -4.12 -6.65 21.89
C LYS A 266 -3.88 -5.13 22.03
N SER A 267 -3.88 -4.43 20.92
CA SER A 267 -3.57 -3.00 20.84
C SER A 267 -4.62 -2.23 20.05
N ALA A 268 -5.75 -2.84 19.69
CA ALA A 268 -6.83 -2.24 18.95
C ALA A 268 -7.89 -1.57 19.85
N PRO A 269 -8.64 -0.60 19.31
CA PRO A 269 -8.44 0.02 18.00
C PRO A 269 -7.34 1.08 18.06
N GLN A 270 -6.47 1.09 17.05
CA GLN A 270 -5.54 2.19 16.81
C GLN A 270 -5.98 2.95 15.58
N VAL A 271 -5.92 4.28 15.61
CA VAL A 271 -6.25 5.05 14.40
C VAL A 271 -5.16 4.80 13.35
N ALA A 272 -5.55 4.39 12.14
CA ALA A 272 -4.61 4.12 11.06
C ALA A 272 -3.85 5.40 10.69
N LEU A 273 -2.56 5.28 10.40
CA LEU A 273 -1.70 6.43 10.07
C LEU A 273 -2.24 7.22 8.86
N PHE A 274 -2.70 6.50 7.84
CA PHE A 274 -3.25 7.11 6.62
C PHE A 274 -4.64 7.72 6.82
N SER A 275 -5.38 7.34 7.86
CA SER A 275 -6.73 7.86 8.07
C SER A 275 -6.66 9.38 8.18
N ALA A 276 -7.46 10.07 7.36
CA ALA A 276 -7.50 11.52 7.35
C ALA A 276 -7.90 12.10 8.72
N ARG A 277 -7.49 13.33 8.99
CA ARG A 277 -7.70 14.04 10.25
C ARG A 277 -8.48 15.33 10.04
N GLY A 278 -9.33 15.65 11.01
CA GLY A 278 -9.83 17.00 11.18
C GLY A 278 -8.73 17.96 11.67
N PRO A 279 -9.09 19.19 12.11
CA PRO A 279 -10.44 19.75 12.12
C PRO A 279 -11.08 19.81 10.74
N ASN A 280 -12.41 19.84 10.69
CA ASN A 280 -13.13 20.06 9.44
C ASN A 280 -12.83 21.48 8.94
N ILE A 281 -12.79 21.66 7.62
CA ILE A 281 -12.53 22.94 6.99
C ILE A 281 -13.79 23.43 6.29
N LYS A 282 -14.08 24.72 6.37
CA LYS A 282 -15.26 25.31 5.72
C LYS A 282 -14.96 25.84 4.32
N ASP A 283 -13.70 26.10 3.95
CA ASP A 283 -13.32 26.72 2.68
C ASP A 283 -11.90 26.33 2.23
N PHE A 284 -11.50 26.79 1.04
CA PHE A 284 -10.17 26.55 0.45
C PHE A 284 -9.02 27.26 1.16
N ASN A 285 -9.31 28.18 2.10
CA ASN A 285 -8.32 28.83 2.95
C ASN A 285 -8.02 28.01 4.22
N PHE A 286 -8.51 26.76 4.28
CA PHE A 286 -8.34 25.85 5.42
C PHE A 286 -8.85 26.44 6.74
N GLN A 287 -9.83 27.34 6.67
CA GLN A 287 -10.50 27.89 7.85
C GLN A 287 -11.34 26.79 8.49
N GLU A 288 -11.31 26.73 9.81
CA GLU A 288 -12.00 25.68 10.55
C GLU A 288 -13.51 25.88 10.46
N ALA A 289 -14.23 24.79 10.23
CA ALA A 289 -15.67 24.73 10.41
C ALA A 289 -15.96 24.46 11.89
N ASP A 290 -17.05 25.03 12.41
CA ASP A 290 -17.58 24.69 13.74
C ASP A 290 -18.40 23.39 13.69
N LEU A 291 -17.78 22.35 13.11
CA LEU A 291 -18.34 21.02 12.91
C LEU A 291 -17.20 20.01 13.04
N LEU A 292 -17.21 19.22 14.11
CA LEU A 292 -16.19 18.20 14.32
C LEU A 292 -16.33 17.06 13.31
N LYS A 293 -15.20 16.67 12.71
CA LYS A 293 -15.08 15.50 11.83
C LYS A 293 -13.71 14.85 12.05
N PRO A 294 -13.56 13.51 11.85
CA PRO A 294 -14.58 12.54 11.45
C PRO A 294 -15.51 12.17 12.61
N ASP A 295 -16.68 11.57 12.32
CA ASP A 295 -17.71 11.32 13.34
C ASP A 295 -17.45 10.03 14.13
N ILE A 296 -16.93 9.00 13.45
CA ILE A 296 -16.76 7.67 14.05
C ILE A 296 -15.53 6.96 13.50
N LEU A 297 -15.00 6.02 14.27
CA LEU A 297 -13.87 5.17 13.92
C LEU A 297 -14.35 3.73 13.68
N ALA A 298 -13.93 3.11 12.57
CA ALA A 298 -14.24 1.72 12.25
C ALA A 298 -13.02 0.97 11.67
N PRO A 299 -12.94 -0.38 11.77
CA PRO A 299 -11.86 -1.15 11.16
C PRO A 299 -11.73 -0.89 9.65
N GLY A 300 -10.55 -0.45 9.20
CA GLY A 300 -10.31 -0.06 7.81
C GLY A 300 -8.90 -0.35 7.28
N SER A 301 -8.07 -1.04 8.08
CA SER A 301 -6.71 -1.45 7.67
C SER A 301 -6.64 -2.97 7.52
N LEU A 302 -6.16 -3.44 6.36
CA LEU A 302 -5.96 -4.87 6.03
C LEU A 302 -7.21 -5.75 6.25
N ILE A 303 -8.39 -5.24 5.91
CA ILE A 303 -9.66 -5.96 6.03
C ILE A 303 -9.77 -7.01 4.92
N TRP A 304 -10.16 -8.24 5.29
CA TRP A 304 -10.39 -9.31 4.32
C TRP A 304 -11.80 -9.18 3.74
N ALA A 305 -11.91 -9.20 2.42
CA ALA A 305 -13.17 -9.06 1.70
C ALA A 305 -13.16 -9.92 0.42
N ALA A 306 -14.32 -9.99 -0.24
CA ALA A 306 -14.41 -10.63 -1.55
C ALA A 306 -13.54 -9.91 -2.58
N TRP A 307 -12.91 -10.68 -3.48
CA TRP A 307 -12.05 -10.15 -4.53
C TRP A 307 -12.38 -10.82 -5.88
N SER A 308 -12.35 -10.05 -6.97
CA SER A 308 -12.54 -10.60 -8.30
C SER A 308 -11.31 -11.41 -8.73
N PRO A 309 -11.47 -12.66 -9.23
CA PRO A 309 -10.35 -13.43 -9.76
C PRO A 309 -9.61 -12.73 -10.92
N ASN A 310 -10.32 -11.87 -11.66
CA ASN A 310 -9.78 -11.07 -12.76
C ASN A 310 -9.44 -9.64 -12.33
N GLY A 311 -9.53 -9.31 -11.04
CA GLY A 311 -9.20 -8.00 -10.51
C GLY A 311 -7.71 -7.71 -10.62
N THR A 312 -7.36 -6.64 -11.32
CA THR A 312 -6.00 -6.10 -11.32
C THR A 312 -5.84 -5.15 -10.13
N ASP A 313 -5.01 -5.48 -9.14
CA ASP A 313 -4.61 -4.52 -8.10
C ASP A 313 -3.78 -3.39 -8.77
N GLU A 314 -4.42 -2.29 -9.14
CA GLU A 314 -3.76 -1.13 -9.72
C GLU A 314 -4.10 0.13 -8.93
N ALA A 315 -3.10 0.98 -8.72
CA ALA A 315 -3.23 2.30 -8.11
C ALA A 315 -4.04 3.30 -8.98
N ASN A 316 -4.53 2.88 -10.15
CA ASN A 316 -5.14 3.70 -11.20
C ASN A 316 -6.57 4.21 -10.90
N TYR A 317 -6.98 4.25 -9.63
CA TYR A 317 -8.23 4.86 -9.17
C TYR A 317 -8.03 6.25 -8.57
N VAL A 318 -6.87 6.89 -8.78
CA VAL A 318 -6.70 8.32 -8.50
C VAL A 318 -7.67 9.05 -9.44
N GLY A 319 -8.77 9.57 -8.90
CA GLY A 319 -9.66 10.48 -9.63
C GLY A 319 -8.94 11.79 -9.96
N GLU A 320 -9.62 12.71 -10.64
CA GLU A 320 -9.10 14.05 -10.99
C GLU A 320 -8.48 14.84 -9.82
#